data_AF-W4PL65-F1
#
_entry.id   AF-W4PL65-F1
#
_cell.length_a   1.000
_cell.length_b   1.000
_cell.length_c   1.000
_cell.angle_alpha   90.00
_cell.angle_beta   90.00
_cell.angle_gamma   90.00
#
_symmetry.space_group_name_H-M   'P 1'
#
loop_
_entity.id
_entity.type
_entity.pdbx_description
1 polymer ?
#
loop_
_entity_poly.entity_id
_entity_poly.type
_entity_poly.pdbx_seq_one_letter_code
_entity_poly.pdbx_strand_id
1 'polypeptide(L)'
;MGYYTDQTCAPTQLLTSTIADELKVATQGKGLVYAIAPDCEAAIFAAGHGGNGAFWLNPNTGKWSGSTFYGEFPWWANQYNDRKAIDLRISGLAWEPLFPRSMYKYLPDRREGSFKHKFEDERSNKFRRFIASPLVNEEVNALAAEVLGKSSIGSDEVTDLLAITYYAGNYIQKAGQEAGLEIQDTYVRLDRCIGTLLDLIEKKIGLHNVLFFVTSTGYTDNDPIDSGSYKIPGGEFHLNRCAALLNMYLMATYGQGKYVETYHNRQIYLNHKLLEKKQLNLTDVQEKCADFLIQFSGVNEVYSAHRLLLGAWTPEIYKIRSGFHRKRSGDLVIDVLPGWTIVDENTDDRQVVRYSYAPTPLVFMGYAIKPSIIETPVTIDRIAPTLSHFMRIRAPNACTSTPLTGLR
;
A
#
# COMPACT_ATOMS: atom_id res chain seq x y z
N MET A 1 -11.05 16.52 -10.59
CA MET A 1 -9.78 17.24 -10.82
C MET A 1 -9.01 17.24 -9.51
N GLY A 2 -7.72 17.56 -9.51
CA GLY A 2 -6.93 17.66 -8.29
C GLY A 2 -6.49 19.09 -8.01
N TYR A 3 -6.19 19.38 -6.75
CA TYR A 3 -5.50 20.59 -6.33
C TYR A 3 -4.00 20.34 -6.32
N TYR A 4 -3.23 21.25 -6.94
CA TYR A 4 -1.77 21.18 -7.05
C TYR A 4 -1.21 19.86 -7.62
N THR A 5 -2.01 19.13 -8.40
CA THR A 5 -1.64 17.83 -8.99
C THR A 5 -2.18 17.66 -10.39
N ASP A 6 -1.44 16.93 -11.21
CA ASP A 6 -1.82 16.42 -12.52
C ASP A 6 -2.64 15.12 -12.42
N GLN A 7 -2.70 14.51 -11.23
CA GLN A 7 -3.44 13.29 -10.99
C GLN A 7 -4.95 13.56 -10.81
N THR A 8 -5.77 12.64 -11.30
CA THR A 8 -7.23 12.65 -11.11
C THR A 8 -7.65 11.48 -10.23
N CYS A 9 -7.48 11.66 -8.92
CA CYS A 9 -7.67 10.60 -7.93
C CYS A 9 -8.93 10.83 -7.07
N ALA A 10 -9.70 9.76 -6.87
CA ALA A 10 -10.87 9.72 -6.01
C ALA A 10 -11.13 8.24 -5.59
N PRO A 11 -11.83 7.99 -4.48
CA PRO A 11 -12.10 6.62 -4.00
C PRO A 11 -13.18 5.89 -4.84
N THR A 12 -13.40 6.27 -6.11
CA THR A 12 -14.47 5.73 -6.96
C THR A 12 -14.33 4.24 -7.28
N GLN A 13 -13.13 3.68 -7.09
CA GLN A 13 -12.88 2.25 -7.25
C GLN A 13 -13.01 1.45 -5.95
N LEU A 14 -13.12 2.11 -4.79
CA LEU A 14 -13.40 1.44 -3.54
C LEU A 14 -14.89 1.05 -3.50
N LEU A 15 -15.18 -0.21 -3.22
CA LEU A 15 -16.56 -0.76 -3.33
C LEU A 15 -17.27 -0.88 -1.98
N THR A 16 -16.56 -0.60 -0.89
CA THR A 16 -16.99 -0.84 0.48
C THR A 16 -16.78 0.42 1.30
N SER A 17 -17.53 0.61 2.37
CA SER A 17 -17.26 1.71 3.29
C SER A 17 -15.92 1.47 4.02
N THR A 18 -15.32 2.55 4.50
CA THR A 18 -14.17 2.54 5.41
C THR A 18 -14.59 2.89 6.83
N ILE A 19 -13.66 2.81 7.78
CA ILE A 19 -13.90 3.31 9.14
C ILE A 19 -14.16 4.83 9.15
N ALA A 20 -13.54 5.57 8.24
CA ALA A 20 -13.80 6.99 8.04
C ALA A 20 -15.26 7.22 7.60
N ASP A 21 -15.74 6.45 6.62
CA ASP A 21 -17.12 6.56 6.13
C ASP A 21 -18.13 6.27 7.24
N GLU A 22 -17.94 5.21 8.02
CA GLU A 22 -18.83 4.87 9.13
C GLU A 22 -18.80 5.92 10.25
N LEU A 23 -17.64 6.53 10.52
CA LEU A 23 -17.53 7.64 11.46
C LEU A 23 -18.34 8.85 10.98
N LYS A 24 -18.23 9.20 9.69
CA LYS A 24 -19.01 10.29 9.09
C LYS A 24 -20.50 10.02 9.17
N VAL A 25 -20.93 8.79 8.89
CA VAL A 25 -22.34 8.39 9.01
C VAL A 25 -22.82 8.50 10.46
N ALA A 26 -22.07 7.95 11.42
CA ALA A 26 -22.45 7.95 12.83
C ALA A 26 -22.52 9.35 13.44
N THR A 27 -21.66 10.26 12.99
CA THR A 27 -21.61 11.66 13.46
C THR A 27 -22.50 12.60 12.63
N GLN A 28 -23.29 12.08 11.68
CA GLN A 28 -24.13 12.87 10.76
C GLN A 28 -23.31 13.93 9.99
N GLY A 29 -22.09 13.58 9.62
CA GLY A 29 -21.16 14.44 8.89
C GLY A 29 -20.39 15.45 9.74
N LYS A 30 -20.66 15.53 11.05
CA LYS A 30 -20.01 16.51 11.95
C LYS A 30 -18.55 16.16 12.23
N GLY A 31 -18.22 14.89 12.43
CA GLY A 31 -16.85 14.45 12.68
C GLY A 31 -15.97 14.76 11.48
N LEU A 32 -14.76 15.26 11.73
CA LEU A 32 -13.76 15.58 10.74
C LEU A 32 -12.90 14.36 10.42
N VAL A 33 -12.66 14.16 9.12
CA VAL A 33 -11.77 13.10 8.63
C VAL A 33 -10.72 13.71 7.71
N TYR A 34 -9.46 13.65 8.12
CA TYR A 34 -8.33 14.06 7.27
C TYR A 34 -7.34 12.91 7.12
N ALA A 35 -6.84 12.72 5.90
CA ALA A 35 -5.77 11.76 5.61
C ALA A 35 -4.54 12.48 5.05
N ILE A 36 -3.36 12.19 5.58
CA ILE A 36 -2.08 12.73 5.14
C ILE A 36 -1.15 11.56 4.85
N ALA A 37 -0.61 11.49 3.63
CA ALA A 37 0.35 10.47 3.25
C ALA A 37 1.40 11.03 2.27
N PRO A 38 2.56 10.39 2.12
CA PRO A 38 3.51 10.72 1.06
C PRO A 38 2.92 10.52 -0.34
N ASP A 39 2.14 9.45 -0.54
CA ASP A 39 1.55 9.03 -1.81
C ASP A 39 0.01 9.20 -1.84
N CYS A 40 -0.54 9.23 -3.06
CA CYS A 40 -1.95 9.51 -3.29
C CYS A 40 -2.84 8.33 -2.88
N GLU A 41 -2.44 7.10 -3.18
CA GLU A 41 -3.25 5.92 -2.91
C GLU A 41 -3.53 5.77 -1.42
N ALA A 42 -2.49 5.85 -0.58
CA ALA A 42 -2.63 5.77 0.87
C ALA A 42 -3.55 6.87 1.42
N ALA A 43 -3.39 8.13 0.96
CA ALA A 43 -4.24 9.23 1.40
C ALA A 43 -5.72 9.01 1.01
N ILE A 44 -5.99 8.60 -0.23
CA ILE A 44 -7.36 8.40 -0.73
C ILE A 44 -8.04 7.23 -0.03
N PHE A 45 -7.37 6.08 0.12
CA PHE A 45 -7.97 4.93 0.79
C PHE A 45 -8.21 5.18 2.28
N ALA A 46 -7.33 5.94 2.94
CA ALA A 46 -7.50 6.28 4.35
C ALA A 46 -8.65 7.28 4.57
N ALA A 47 -8.85 8.25 3.67
CA ALA A 47 -9.96 9.21 3.76
C ALA A 47 -11.32 8.59 3.46
N GLY A 48 -11.37 7.50 2.68
CA GLY A 48 -12.63 6.88 2.26
C GLY A 48 -13.47 7.78 1.37
N HIS A 49 -14.76 7.49 1.23
CA HIS A 49 -15.70 8.26 0.42
C HIS A 49 -16.18 9.53 1.11
N GLY A 50 -16.29 9.53 2.44
CA GLY A 50 -16.88 10.59 3.25
C GLY A 50 -15.88 11.57 3.85
N GLY A 51 -14.59 11.42 3.56
CA GLY A 51 -13.52 12.25 4.12
C GLY A 51 -13.72 13.75 3.93
N ASN A 52 -13.16 14.57 4.82
CA ASN A 52 -13.09 16.03 4.63
C ASN A 52 -11.88 16.44 3.79
N GLY A 53 -10.85 15.60 3.67
CA GLY A 53 -9.70 15.85 2.82
C GLY A 53 -8.69 14.72 2.83
N ALA A 54 -8.05 14.51 1.68
CA ALA A 54 -6.92 13.61 1.51
C ALA A 54 -5.76 14.41 0.90
N PHE A 55 -4.59 14.34 1.52
CA PHE A 55 -3.43 15.14 1.18
C PHE A 55 -2.21 14.26 0.88
N TRP A 56 -1.56 14.53 -0.24
CA TRP A 56 -0.32 13.85 -0.65
C TRP A 56 0.68 14.81 -1.29
N LEU A 57 1.95 14.44 -1.35
CA LEU A 57 2.95 15.27 -2.02
C LEU A 57 2.93 15.03 -3.53
N ASN A 58 2.94 16.12 -4.30
CA ASN A 58 3.06 16.02 -5.75
C ASN A 58 4.50 15.56 -6.12
N PRO A 59 4.67 14.43 -6.82
CA PRO A 59 5.99 13.91 -7.20
C PRO A 59 6.75 14.78 -8.22
N ASN A 60 6.09 15.75 -8.86
CA ASN A 60 6.64 16.65 -9.86
C ASN A 60 6.89 18.06 -9.31
N THR A 61 6.09 18.54 -8.36
CA THR A 61 6.17 19.92 -7.85
C THR A 61 6.56 20.02 -6.38
N GLY A 62 6.48 18.94 -5.59
CA GLY A 62 6.72 18.96 -4.14
C GLY A 62 5.61 19.62 -3.32
N LYS A 63 4.57 20.18 -3.94
CA LYS A 63 3.46 20.80 -3.20
C LYS A 63 2.52 19.74 -2.64
N TRP A 64 1.92 20.05 -1.48
CA TRP A 64 0.80 19.26 -0.99
C TRP A 64 -0.38 19.40 -1.93
N SER A 65 -0.90 18.26 -2.34
CA SER A 65 -1.99 18.09 -3.29
C SER A 65 -3.23 17.57 -2.60
N GLY A 66 -4.36 17.64 -3.29
CA GLY A 66 -5.61 17.07 -2.83
C GLY A 66 -6.56 16.77 -3.98
N SER A 67 -7.72 16.20 -3.66
CA SER A 67 -8.77 15.91 -4.64
C SER A 67 -9.94 16.86 -4.49
N THR A 68 -10.46 17.38 -5.62
CA THR A 68 -11.71 18.16 -5.62
C THR A 68 -12.92 17.32 -5.23
N PHE A 69 -12.78 15.99 -5.12
CA PHE A 69 -13.82 15.08 -4.65
C PHE A 69 -14.27 15.40 -3.22
N TYR A 70 -13.34 15.82 -2.35
CA TYR A 70 -13.64 16.14 -0.95
C TYR A 70 -14.09 17.60 -0.72
N GLY A 71 -14.35 18.35 -1.80
CA GLY A 71 -14.70 19.76 -1.73
C GLY A 71 -13.50 20.69 -1.90
N GLU A 72 -13.57 21.86 -1.27
CA GLU A 72 -12.56 22.91 -1.41
C GLU A 72 -11.24 22.56 -0.72
N PHE A 73 -10.12 22.91 -1.35
CA PHE A 73 -8.82 22.74 -0.73
C PHE A 73 -8.67 23.69 0.46
N PRO A 74 -8.29 23.20 1.66
CA PRO A 74 -8.27 24.03 2.84
C PRO A 74 -7.30 25.21 2.74
N TRP A 75 -7.72 26.38 3.20
CA TRP A 75 -6.91 27.61 3.17
C TRP A 75 -5.56 27.45 3.89
N TRP A 76 -5.50 26.65 4.95
CA TRP A 76 -4.27 26.40 5.69
C TRP A 76 -3.26 25.58 4.88
N ALA A 77 -3.73 24.68 4.03
CA ALA A 77 -2.90 23.89 3.13
C ALA A 77 -2.37 24.75 1.97
N ASN A 78 -3.21 25.64 1.42
CA ASN A 78 -2.77 26.66 0.46
C ASN A 78 -1.68 27.54 1.06
N GLN A 79 -1.90 28.07 2.26
CA GLN A 79 -0.92 28.92 2.93
C GLN A 79 0.39 28.18 3.24
N TYR A 80 0.32 26.90 3.60
CA TYR A 80 1.52 26.08 3.78
C TYR A 80 2.26 25.94 2.45
N ASN A 81 1.56 25.62 1.37
CA ASN A 81 2.15 25.51 0.03
C ASN A 81 2.82 26.79 -0.45
N ASP A 82 2.26 27.95 -0.13
CA ASP A 82 2.79 29.24 -0.57
C ASP A 82 4.03 29.68 0.22
N ARG A 83 4.18 29.23 1.47
CA ARG A 83 5.18 29.77 2.41
C ARG A 83 6.24 28.76 2.84
N LYS A 84 5.92 27.47 2.84
CA LYS A 84 6.71 26.43 3.52
C LYS A 84 6.88 25.14 2.69
N ALA A 85 6.31 25.07 1.48
CA ALA A 85 6.41 23.86 0.66
C ALA A 85 7.87 23.44 0.42
N ILE A 86 8.05 22.13 0.23
CA ILE A 86 9.36 21.51 0.06
C ILE A 86 10.11 22.07 -1.16
N ASP A 87 9.41 22.52 -2.20
CA ASP A 87 9.99 23.12 -3.41
C ASP A 87 10.88 24.33 -3.13
N LEU A 88 10.53 25.13 -2.11
CA LEU A 88 11.28 26.31 -1.68
C LEU A 88 12.60 25.97 -0.96
N ARG A 89 12.71 24.76 -0.41
CA ARG A 89 13.74 24.40 0.59
C ARG A 89 14.53 23.14 0.24
N ILE A 90 14.08 22.34 -0.75
CA ILE A 90 14.66 21.04 -1.10
C ILE A 90 16.13 21.09 -1.51
N SER A 91 16.60 22.19 -2.12
CA SER A 91 17.99 22.35 -2.55
C SER A 91 18.99 22.37 -1.39
N GLY A 92 18.55 22.80 -0.20
CA GLY A 92 19.38 22.80 1.01
C GLY A 92 19.33 21.50 1.79
N LEU A 93 18.53 20.52 1.37
CA LEU A 93 18.33 19.28 2.11
C LEU A 93 19.25 18.18 1.59
N ALA A 94 19.80 17.43 2.54
CA ALA A 94 20.47 16.18 2.28
C ALA A 94 20.03 15.16 3.33
N TRP A 95 19.86 13.92 2.91
CA TRP A 95 19.69 12.81 3.83
C TRP A 95 21.05 12.21 4.16
N GLU A 96 21.39 12.30 5.43
CA GLU A 96 22.61 11.76 6.05
C GLU A 96 22.20 11.00 7.32
N PRO A 97 23.00 10.02 7.79
CA PRO A 97 22.73 9.33 9.04
C PRO A 97 22.55 10.29 10.20
N LEU A 98 21.48 10.10 10.97
CA LEU A 98 21.15 10.92 12.12
C LEU A 98 22.10 10.70 13.31
N PHE A 99 22.64 9.50 13.43
CA PHE A 99 23.59 9.11 14.46
C PHE A 99 24.93 8.67 13.85
N PRO A 100 25.99 8.51 14.66
CA PRO A 100 27.24 7.90 14.18
C PRO A 100 27.01 6.46 13.67
N ARG A 101 27.76 6.04 12.64
CA ARG A 101 27.66 4.68 12.04
C ARG A 101 27.70 3.55 13.09
N SER A 102 28.45 3.72 14.16
CA SER A 102 28.60 2.72 15.24
C SER A 102 27.30 2.41 16.02
N MET A 103 26.27 3.26 15.91
CA MET A 103 24.96 3.05 16.52
C MET A 103 24.04 2.14 15.69
N TYR A 104 24.34 1.94 14.40
CA TYR A 104 23.53 1.14 13.49
C TYR A 104 24.08 -0.30 13.41
N LYS A 105 23.58 -1.17 14.30
CA LYS A 105 24.16 -2.50 14.56
C LYS A 105 23.33 -3.67 14.03
N TYR A 106 22.11 -3.44 13.57
CA TYR A 106 21.13 -4.50 13.34
C TYR A 106 21.14 -5.05 11.92
N LEU A 107 21.46 -4.23 10.92
CA LEU A 107 21.57 -4.66 9.53
C LEU A 107 23.02 -4.49 9.03
N PRO A 108 23.58 -5.51 8.35
CA PRO A 108 24.88 -5.37 7.73
C PRO A 108 24.83 -4.38 6.57
N ASP A 109 25.90 -3.61 6.39
CA ASP A 109 26.09 -2.72 5.24
C ASP A 109 27.47 -3.02 4.64
N ARG A 110 27.49 -3.45 3.38
CA ARG A 110 28.71 -3.84 2.66
C ARG A 110 29.62 -2.66 2.33
N ARG A 111 29.11 -1.42 2.39
CA ARG A 111 29.90 -0.23 2.06
C ARG A 111 30.80 0.19 3.21
N GLU A 112 32.04 0.51 2.88
CA GLU A 112 33.00 1.17 3.77
C GLU A 112 32.80 2.69 3.69
N GLY A 113 31.88 3.24 4.48
CA GLY A 113 31.63 4.69 4.52
C GLY A 113 30.26 5.10 5.08
N SER A 114 30.01 6.41 5.14
CA SER A 114 28.67 6.96 5.39
C SER A 114 27.95 7.25 4.07
N PHE A 115 26.64 7.50 4.11
CA PHE A 115 25.89 7.97 2.94
C PHE A 115 25.54 9.46 3.04
N LYS A 116 25.33 10.08 1.87
CA LYS A 116 24.76 11.43 1.75
C LYS A 116 23.95 11.50 0.46
N HIS A 117 22.64 11.64 0.58
CA HIS A 117 21.73 11.77 -0.56
C HIS A 117 21.22 13.19 -0.68
N LYS A 118 21.66 13.89 -1.73
CA LYS A 118 21.14 15.20 -2.13
C LYS A 118 20.00 15.05 -3.14
N PHE A 119 19.14 16.07 -3.23
CA PHE A 119 17.97 16.11 -4.11
C PHE A 119 18.11 17.19 -5.21
N GLU A 120 19.27 17.27 -5.86
CA GLU A 120 19.67 18.39 -6.72
C GLU A 120 19.53 18.13 -8.24
N ASP A 121 18.93 17.02 -8.68
CA ASP A 121 19.00 16.59 -10.08
C ASP A 121 18.08 17.38 -11.05
N GLU A 122 18.65 17.86 -12.17
CA GLU A 122 17.99 18.67 -13.22
C GLU A 122 16.95 17.87 -14.04
N ARG A 123 16.97 16.53 -13.98
CA ARG A 123 16.04 15.65 -14.71
C ARG A 123 14.66 15.47 -14.06
N SER A 124 14.16 16.46 -13.31
CA SER A 124 12.83 16.53 -12.66
C SER A 124 12.52 15.52 -11.52
N ASN A 125 13.39 14.54 -11.24
CA ASN A 125 13.05 13.46 -10.31
C ASN A 125 13.32 13.75 -8.82
N LYS A 126 13.68 14.98 -8.46
CA LYS A 126 14.10 15.35 -7.10
C LYS A 126 13.02 15.09 -6.04
N PHE A 127 11.77 15.42 -6.33
CA PHE A 127 10.67 15.25 -5.38
C PHE A 127 10.29 13.79 -5.21
N ARG A 128 10.30 12.97 -6.28
CA ARG A 128 10.12 11.51 -6.13
C ARG A 128 11.17 10.90 -5.22
N ARG A 129 12.44 11.30 -5.38
CA ARG A 129 13.54 10.83 -4.51
C ARG A 129 13.39 11.32 -3.07
N PHE A 130 12.87 12.52 -2.85
CA PHE A 130 12.58 13.04 -1.52
C PHE A 130 11.43 12.28 -0.86
N ILE A 131 10.33 12.06 -1.59
CA ILE A 131 9.16 11.28 -1.14
C ILE A 131 9.60 9.84 -0.79
N ALA A 132 10.50 9.25 -1.56
CA ALA A 132 11.09 7.94 -1.30
C ALA A 132 12.24 7.99 -0.27
N SER A 133 12.18 8.88 0.75
CA SER A 133 13.21 9.02 1.80
C SER A 133 12.56 9.34 3.15
N PRO A 134 13.20 9.03 4.29
CA PRO A 134 12.62 9.28 5.61
C PRO A 134 12.38 10.77 5.92
N LEU A 135 13.02 11.69 5.19
CA LEU A 135 12.81 13.12 5.38
C LEU A 135 11.37 13.56 5.05
N VAL A 136 10.65 12.78 4.24
CA VAL A 136 9.23 13.07 3.93
C VAL A 136 8.35 13.01 5.17
N ASN A 137 8.73 12.22 6.18
CA ASN A 137 7.95 12.08 7.42
C ASN A 137 7.91 13.38 8.24
N GLU A 138 8.95 14.21 8.12
CA GLU A 138 8.97 15.56 8.71
C GLU A 138 7.95 16.48 8.00
N GLU A 139 7.77 16.36 6.69
CA GLU A 139 6.74 17.09 5.96
C GLU A 139 5.34 16.63 6.32
N VAL A 140 5.14 15.31 6.47
CA VAL A 140 3.87 14.75 6.95
C VAL A 140 3.52 15.33 8.32
N ASN A 141 4.47 15.37 9.25
CA ASN A 141 4.28 16.01 10.56
C ASN A 141 4.03 17.50 10.47
N ALA A 142 4.72 18.21 9.58
CA ALA A 142 4.52 19.64 9.40
C ALA A 142 3.10 19.95 8.92
N LEU A 143 2.56 19.17 7.98
CA LEU A 143 1.16 19.33 7.56
C LEU A 143 0.18 18.89 8.66
N ALA A 144 0.46 17.81 9.38
CA ALA A 144 -0.36 17.38 10.52
C ALA A 144 -0.43 18.46 11.61
N ALA A 145 0.67 19.19 11.86
CA ALA A 145 0.69 20.33 12.77
C ALA A 145 -0.22 21.48 12.29
N GLU A 146 -0.27 21.74 10.98
CA GLU A 146 -1.21 22.73 10.42
C GLU A 146 -2.67 22.28 10.57
N VAL A 147 -2.97 20.98 10.36
CA VAL A 147 -4.30 20.42 10.62
C VAL A 147 -4.71 20.58 12.08
N LEU A 148 -3.87 20.11 13.02
CA LEU A 148 -4.13 20.22 14.46
C LEU A 148 -4.20 21.68 14.95
N GLY A 149 -3.41 22.56 14.34
CA GLY A 149 -3.31 23.97 14.72
C GLY A 149 -4.46 24.84 14.20
N LYS A 150 -4.90 24.61 12.96
CA LYS A 150 -5.77 25.53 12.21
C LYS A 150 -7.14 24.96 11.85
N SER A 151 -7.36 23.66 12.04
CA SER A 151 -8.71 23.07 12.00
C SER A 151 -9.30 22.95 13.41
N SER A 152 -10.56 22.53 13.49
CA SER A 152 -11.25 22.24 14.75
C SER A 152 -11.17 20.77 15.15
N ILE A 153 -10.22 19.99 14.58
CA ILE A 153 -10.09 18.58 14.90
C ILE A 153 -9.75 18.36 16.39
N GLY A 154 -10.47 17.45 17.04
CA GLY A 154 -10.30 17.11 18.44
C GLY A 154 -10.59 18.26 19.41
N SER A 155 -11.37 19.26 18.99
CA SER A 155 -11.68 20.44 19.81
C SER A 155 -13.04 20.39 20.50
N ASP A 156 -13.87 19.39 20.21
CA ASP A 156 -15.17 19.16 20.82
C ASP A 156 -15.39 17.68 21.19
N GLU A 157 -16.62 17.31 21.56
CA GLU A 157 -16.98 15.95 21.96
C GLU A 157 -17.26 15.02 20.77
N VAL A 158 -17.28 15.52 19.54
CA VAL A 158 -17.51 14.72 18.35
C VAL A 158 -16.20 14.02 17.99
N THR A 159 -16.25 12.70 17.85
CA THR A 159 -15.07 11.94 17.46
C THR A 159 -14.66 12.27 16.02
N ASP A 160 -13.38 12.58 15.86
CA ASP A 160 -12.72 12.84 14.58
C ASP A 160 -11.71 11.73 14.24
N LEU A 161 -11.25 11.71 12.99
CA LEU A 161 -10.22 10.79 12.51
C LEU A 161 -9.12 11.54 11.75
N LEU A 162 -7.89 11.40 12.23
CA LEU A 162 -6.69 11.81 11.52
C LEU A 162 -5.90 10.56 11.11
N ALA A 163 -5.89 10.25 9.81
CA ALA A 163 -5.11 9.15 9.28
C ALA A 163 -3.76 9.66 8.76
N ILE A 164 -2.67 9.10 9.27
CA ILE A 164 -1.31 9.48 8.89
C ILE A 164 -0.58 8.25 8.39
N THR A 165 -0.03 8.34 7.18
CA THR A 165 0.89 7.34 6.64
C THR A 165 2.30 7.91 6.68
N TYR A 166 3.24 7.15 7.21
CA TYR A 166 4.67 7.47 7.14
C TYR A 166 5.38 6.57 6.15
N TYR A 167 6.44 7.10 5.56
CA TYR A 167 7.40 6.33 4.78
C TYR A 167 8.29 5.48 5.69
N ALA A 168 8.39 4.19 5.39
CA ALA A 168 9.29 3.23 6.03
C ALA A 168 9.91 2.25 5.03
N GLY A 169 10.03 2.64 3.76
CA GLY A 169 10.52 1.80 2.66
C GLY A 169 12.02 1.95 2.38
N ASN A 170 12.51 1.23 1.36
CA ASN A 170 13.91 1.32 0.93
C ASN A 170 14.12 2.44 -0.09
N TYR A 171 15.13 3.28 0.15
CA TYR A 171 15.45 4.40 -0.74
C TYR A 171 15.79 3.92 -2.16
N ILE A 172 14.98 4.36 -3.13
CA ILE A 172 15.09 3.95 -4.55
C ILE A 172 15.06 2.42 -4.69
N GLN A 173 14.29 1.72 -3.85
CA GLN A 173 14.06 0.27 -3.92
C GLN A 173 15.34 -0.57 -4.01
N LYS A 174 16.46 -0.08 -3.48
CA LYS A 174 17.71 -0.85 -3.44
C LYS A 174 17.54 -2.03 -2.51
N ALA A 175 18.08 -3.18 -2.91
CA ALA A 175 18.03 -4.39 -2.10
C ALA A 175 18.62 -4.13 -0.70
N GLY A 176 18.00 -4.72 0.35
CA GLY A 176 18.35 -4.42 1.74
C GLY A 176 19.81 -4.70 2.12
N GLN A 177 20.50 -5.58 1.38
CA GLN A 177 21.93 -5.86 1.59
C GLN A 177 22.86 -4.71 1.13
N GLU A 178 22.37 -3.80 0.29
CA GLU A 178 23.11 -2.64 -0.23
C GLU A 178 22.78 -1.34 0.52
N ALA A 179 21.72 -1.35 1.35
CA ALA A 179 21.15 -0.17 1.98
C ALA A 179 20.89 -0.36 3.49
N GLY A 180 21.61 -1.26 4.15
CA GLY A 180 21.39 -1.60 5.57
C GLY A 180 21.52 -0.40 6.53
N LEU A 181 22.36 0.59 6.21
CA LEU A 181 22.50 1.83 7.00
C LEU A 181 21.30 2.77 6.79
N GLU A 182 20.87 2.95 5.54
CA GLU A 182 19.70 3.74 5.12
C GLU A 182 18.41 3.21 5.75
N ILE A 183 18.21 1.89 5.77
CA ILE A 183 17.03 1.26 6.37
C ILE A 183 16.98 1.55 7.86
N GLN A 184 18.10 1.33 8.57
CA GLN A 184 18.11 1.60 10.01
C GLN A 184 17.93 3.10 10.31
N ASP A 185 18.53 4.00 9.52
CA ASP A 185 18.31 5.44 9.67
C ASP A 185 16.86 5.85 9.38
N THR A 186 16.19 5.19 8.44
CA THR A 186 14.77 5.40 8.15
C THR A 186 13.92 5.10 9.38
N TYR A 187 14.14 3.97 10.05
CA TYR A 187 13.39 3.63 11.27
C TYR A 187 13.75 4.51 12.48
N VAL A 188 15.01 4.91 12.62
CA VAL A 188 15.43 5.88 13.66
C VAL A 188 14.71 7.22 13.49
N ARG A 189 14.61 7.72 12.25
CA ARG A 189 13.89 8.97 11.95
C ARG A 189 12.39 8.81 12.11
N LEU A 190 11.83 7.65 11.72
CA LEU A 190 10.43 7.33 11.92
C LEU A 190 10.05 7.37 13.40
N ASP A 191 10.83 6.75 14.28
CA ASP A 191 10.64 6.79 15.74
C ASP A 191 10.56 8.24 16.25
N ARG A 192 11.52 9.09 15.86
CA ARG A 192 11.50 10.52 16.21
C ARG A 192 10.28 11.26 15.65
N CYS A 193 9.86 10.95 14.43
CA CYS A 193 8.68 11.56 13.82
C CYS A 193 7.40 11.17 14.58
N ILE A 194 7.25 9.91 14.96
CA ILE A 194 6.13 9.44 15.78
C ILE A 194 6.14 10.16 17.14
N GLY A 195 7.30 10.25 17.81
CA GLY A 195 7.44 11.00 19.06
C GLY A 195 7.01 12.47 18.92
N THR A 196 7.43 13.13 17.84
CA THR A 196 7.05 14.53 17.55
C THR A 196 5.55 14.67 17.32
N LEU A 197 4.92 13.73 16.62
CA LEU A 197 3.47 13.73 16.42
C LEU A 197 2.73 13.56 17.76
N LEU A 198 3.17 12.64 18.60
CA LEU A 198 2.61 12.44 19.94
C LEU A 198 2.72 13.71 20.78
N ASP A 199 3.86 14.41 20.74
CA ASP A 199 4.04 15.70 21.42
C ASP A 199 3.11 16.80 20.90
N LEU A 200 2.87 16.84 19.58
CA LEU A 200 1.93 17.79 18.96
C LEU A 200 0.49 17.52 19.44
N ILE A 201 0.10 16.25 19.50
CA ILE A 201 -1.23 15.84 19.95
C ILE A 201 -1.40 16.05 21.45
N GLU A 202 -0.40 15.73 22.27
CA GLU A 202 -0.42 15.98 23.72
C GLU A 202 -0.67 17.47 24.01
N LYS A 203 0.04 18.36 23.32
CA LYS A 203 -0.10 19.81 23.50
C LYS A 203 -1.47 20.36 23.07
N LYS A 204 -2.11 19.75 22.08
CA LYS A 204 -3.35 20.27 21.47
C LYS A 204 -4.61 19.65 22.06
N ILE A 205 -4.61 18.33 22.29
CA ILE A 205 -5.79 17.52 22.63
C ILE A 205 -5.57 16.75 23.94
N GLY A 206 -4.33 16.32 24.20
CA GLY A 206 -3.99 15.39 25.28
C GLY A 206 -4.13 13.93 24.86
N LEU A 207 -3.08 13.12 25.06
CA LEU A 207 -3.01 11.73 24.59
C LEU A 207 -4.07 10.82 25.22
N HIS A 208 -4.56 11.16 26.43
CA HIS A 208 -5.63 10.42 27.10
C HIS A 208 -6.98 10.53 26.39
N ASN A 209 -7.16 11.52 25.51
CA ASN A 209 -8.38 11.73 24.72
C ASN A 209 -8.30 11.12 23.32
N VAL A 210 -7.17 10.49 22.96
CA VAL A 210 -6.92 9.99 21.60
C VAL A 210 -6.68 8.49 21.63
N LEU A 211 -7.40 7.75 20.80
CA LEU A 211 -7.09 6.35 20.51
C LEU A 211 -6.16 6.29 19.31
N PHE A 212 -4.97 5.74 19.50
CA PHE A 212 -4.04 5.46 18.41
C PHE A 212 -4.11 3.99 18.04
N PHE A 213 -4.03 3.72 16.74
CA PHE A 213 -3.63 2.42 16.22
C PHE A 213 -2.50 2.62 15.20
N VAL A 214 -1.46 1.80 15.28
CA VAL A 214 -0.32 1.84 14.36
C VAL A 214 -0.14 0.46 13.77
N THR A 215 -0.09 0.40 12.44
CA THR A 215 0.18 -0.82 11.68
C THR A 215 1.01 -0.50 10.43
N SER A 216 1.57 -1.53 9.81
CA SER A 216 2.17 -1.44 8.48
C SER A 216 1.11 -1.62 7.38
N THR A 217 1.39 -1.07 6.19
CA THR A 217 0.64 -1.35 4.95
C THR A 217 0.88 -2.78 4.44
N GLY A 218 1.83 -3.52 5.04
CA GLY A 218 2.21 -4.87 4.62
C GLY A 218 3.04 -4.90 3.34
N TYR A 219 3.38 -3.74 2.77
CA TYR A 219 4.25 -3.65 1.61
C TYR A 219 5.68 -4.05 1.98
N THR A 220 6.29 -4.87 1.12
CA THR A 220 7.69 -5.28 1.22
C THR A 220 8.35 -5.08 -0.13
N ASP A 221 9.56 -4.53 -0.14
CA ASP A 221 10.35 -4.47 -1.38
C ASP A 221 10.75 -5.88 -1.84
N ASN A 222 11.09 -5.99 -3.13
CA ASN A 222 11.51 -7.26 -3.71
C ASN A 222 12.79 -7.76 -3.04
N ASP A 223 12.78 -9.04 -2.66
CA ASP A 223 13.99 -9.72 -2.20
C ASP A 223 15.03 -9.78 -3.33
N PRO A 224 16.33 -9.70 -3.00
CA PRO A 224 17.37 -9.87 -4.00
C PRO A 224 17.30 -11.26 -4.63
N ILE A 225 17.62 -11.33 -5.93
CA ILE A 225 17.78 -12.60 -6.65
C ILE A 225 18.95 -13.37 -6.01
N ASP A 226 18.71 -14.64 -5.70
CA ASP A 226 19.74 -15.52 -5.14
C ASP A 226 20.96 -15.56 -6.06
N SER A 227 22.16 -15.56 -5.47
CA SER A 227 23.37 -15.68 -6.28
C SER A 227 23.45 -17.07 -6.93
N GLY A 228 23.77 -17.11 -8.22
CA GLY A 228 23.99 -18.37 -8.95
C GLY A 228 25.19 -19.19 -8.44
N SER A 229 25.93 -18.67 -7.46
CA SER A 229 26.99 -19.39 -6.73
C SER A 229 26.46 -20.61 -5.98
N TYR A 230 25.17 -20.61 -5.63
CA TYR A 230 24.51 -21.72 -4.95
C TYR A 230 23.56 -22.43 -5.91
N LYS A 231 23.48 -23.75 -5.81
CA LYS A 231 22.58 -24.59 -6.64
C LYS A 231 21.14 -24.57 -6.12
N ILE A 232 20.64 -23.39 -5.77
CA ILE A 232 19.26 -23.20 -5.31
C ILE A 232 18.35 -23.30 -6.54
N PRO A 233 17.30 -24.16 -6.54
CA PRO A 233 16.36 -24.24 -7.63
C PRO A 233 15.67 -22.89 -7.88
N GLY A 234 15.61 -22.48 -9.14
CA GLY A 234 15.00 -21.23 -9.56
C GLY A 234 14.93 -21.13 -11.08
N GLY A 235 14.49 -20.00 -11.57
CA GLY A 235 14.32 -19.72 -13.00
C GLY A 235 13.62 -18.39 -13.22
N GLU A 236 13.41 -18.03 -14.48
CA GLU A 236 12.64 -16.84 -14.83
C GLU A 236 11.26 -17.22 -15.35
N PHE A 237 10.22 -16.58 -14.80
CA PHE A 237 8.85 -16.71 -15.24
C PHE A 237 8.42 -15.45 -16.00
N HIS A 238 7.99 -15.66 -17.25
CA HIS A 238 7.64 -14.59 -18.19
C HIS A 238 6.15 -14.68 -18.56
N LEU A 239 5.31 -13.85 -17.93
CA LEU A 239 3.85 -13.90 -18.10
C LEU A 239 3.41 -13.59 -19.53
N ASN A 240 4.08 -12.65 -20.19
CA ASN A 240 3.81 -12.25 -21.56
C ASN A 240 4.01 -13.41 -22.55
N ARG A 241 5.08 -14.19 -22.37
CA ARG A 241 5.39 -15.39 -23.18
C ARG A 241 4.33 -16.47 -22.95
N CYS A 242 3.92 -16.68 -21.71
CA CYS A 242 2.83 -17.62 -21.37
C CYS A 242 1.51 -17.22 -22.04
N ALA A 243 1.15 -15.93 -21.97
CA ALA A 243 -0.06 -15.40 -22.61
C ALA A 243 -0.03 -15.54 -24.14
N ALA A 244 1.12 -15.27 -24.78
CA ALA A 244 1.28 -15.43 -26.23
C ALA A 244 1.12 -16.90 -26.66
N LEU A 245 1.79 -17.83 -25.96
CA LEU A 245 1.70 -19.26 -26.23
C LEU A 245 0.29 -19.81 -25.97
N LEU A 246 -0.38 -19.36 -24.90
CA LEU A 246 -1.77 -19.71 -24.64
C LEU A 246 -2.69 -19.25 -25.78
N ASN A 247 -2.49 -18.03 -26.29
CA ASN A 247 -3.27 -17.55 -27.42
C ASN A 247 -3.07 -18.43 -28.67
N MET A 248 -1.83 -18.84 -28.96
CA MET A 248 -1.53 -19.76 -30.07
C MET A 248 -2.20 -21.14 -29.87
N TYR A 249 -2.15 -21.68 -28.66
CA TYR A 249 -2.83 -22.93 -28.30
C TYR A 249 -4.35 -22.85 -28.54
N LEU A 250 -4.98 -21.75 -28.11
CA LEU A 250 -6.41 -21.52 -28.34
C LEU A 250 -6.73 -21.29 -29.82
N MET A 251 -5.84 -20.67 -30.59
CA MET A 251 -6.00 -20.54 -32.05
C MET A 251 -5.95 -21.89 -32.76
N ALA A 252 -5.05 -22.79 -32.35
CA ALA A 252 -4.98 -24.14 -32.89
C ALA A 252 -6.23 -24.97 -32.52
N THR A 253 -6.78 -24.74 -31.33
CA THR A 253 -7.93 -25.50 -30.80
C THR A 253 -9.27 -25.01 -31.34
N TYR A 254 -9.45 -23.68 -31.46
CA TYR A 254 -10.75 -23.05 -31.73
C TYR A 254 -10.74 -22.19 -33.03
N GLY A 255 -9.66 -22.26 -33.80
CA GLY A 255 -9.44 -21.48 -35.02
C GLY A 255 -8.96 -20.05 -34.74
N GLN A 256 -8.68 -19.30 -35.81
CA GLN A 256 -8.08 -17.96 -35.73
C GLN A 256 -8.86 -16.99 -34.82
N GLY A 257 -8.12 -16.20 -34.03
CA GLY A 257 -8.67 -15.20 -33.12
C GLY A 257 -7.68 -14.74 -32.04
N LYS A 258 -7.97 -13.59 -31.41
CA LYS A 258 -7.27 -13.11 -30.21
C LYS A 258 -8.08 -13.49 -28.97
N TYR A 259 -7.78 -14.66 -28.41
CA TYR A 259 -8.45 -15.23 -27.24
C TYR A 259 -7.93 -14.69 -25.92
N VAL A 260 -6.65 -14.34 -25.84
CA VAL A 260 -6.10 -13.62 -24.68
C VAL A 260 -6.21 -12.13 -24.94
N GLU A 261 -7.04 -11.44 -24.17
CA GLU A 261 -7.27 -10.00 -24.31
C GLU A 261 -6.07 -9.21 -23.78
N THR A 262 -5.66 -9.54 -22.56
CA THR A 262 -4.52 -8.95 -21.85
C THR A 262 -4.03 -9.87 -20.72
N TYR A 263 -2.93 -9.50 -20.09
CA TYR A 263 -2.41 -10.12 -18.87
C TYR A 263 -1.88 -9.02 -17.95
N HIS A 264 -1.95 -9.23 -16.63
CA HIS A 264 -1.46 -8.28 -15.65
C HIS A 264 -1.30 -8.96 -14.29
N ASN A 265 -0.20 -8.68 -13.58
CA ASN A 265 0.04 -9.16 -12.21
C ASN A 265 -0.28 -10.66 -12.00
N ARG A 266 0.36 -11.53 -12.81
CA ARG A 266 0.15 -13.00 -12.84
C ARG A 266 -1.27 -13.46 -13.16
N GLN A 267 -2.09 -12.59 -13.73
CA GLN A 267 -3.43 -12.92 -14.16
C GLN A 267 -3.54 -12.81 -15.68
N ILE A 268 -4.32 -13.71 -16.28
CA ILE A 268 -4.63 -13.69 -17.71
C ILE A 268 -6.12 -13.39 -17.88
N TYR A 269 -6.44 -12.49 -18.79
CA TYR A 269 -7.80 -12.05 -19.13
C TYR A 269 -8.14 -12.58 -20.52
N LEU A 270 -9.19 -13.38 -20.61
CA LEU A 270 -9.69 -13.95 -21.86
C LEU A 270 -10.65 -12.96 -22.53
N ASN A 271 -10.68 -12.99 -23.86
CA ASN A 271 -11.58 -12.16 -24.65
C ASN A 271 -13.00 -12.77 -24.66
N HIS A 272 -13.80 -12.41 -23.66
CA HIS A 272 -15.15 -12.98 -23.48
C HIS A 272 -16.07 -12.73 -24.69
N LYS A 273 -15.94 -11.58 -25.36
CA LYS A 273 -16.71 -11.25 -26.58
C LYS A 273 -16.40 -12.21 -27.72
N LEU A 274 -15.12 -12.60 -27.88
CA LEU A 274 -14.72 -13.56 -28.90
C LEU A 274 -15.23 -14.97 -28.56
N LEU A 275 -15.14 -15.37 -27.30
CA LEU A 275 -15.63 -16.67 -26.83
C LEU A 275 -17.14 -16.79 -27.07
N GLU A 276 -17.91 -15.76 -26.72
CA GLU A 276 -19.35 -15.69 -26.97
C GLU A 276 -19.69 -15.76 -28.47
N LYS A 277 -18.99 -14.98 -29.31
CA LYS A 277 -19.17 -15.00 -30.78
C LYS A 277 -18.92 -16.40 -31.38
N LYS A 278 -17.97 -17.15 -30.81
CA LYS A 278 -17.65 -18.53 -31.22
C LYS A 278 -18.47 -19.58 -30.49
N GLN A 279 -19.42 -19.18 -29.64
CA GLN A 279 -20.27 -20.06 -28.83
C GLN A 279 -19.47 -21.03 -27.95
N LEU A 280 -18.33 -20.56 -27.43
CA LEU A 280 -17.48 -21.35 -26.54
C LEU A 280 -17.94 -21.15 -25.09
N ASN A 281 -18.00 -22.25 -24.33
CA ASN A 281 -18.27 -22.20 -22.90
C ASN A 281 -17.03 -21.64 -22.16
N LEU A 282 -17.22 -20.57 -21.38
CA LEU A 282 -16.14 -19.92 -20.65
C LEU A 282 -15.47 -20.85 -19.63
N THR A 283 -16.25 -21.65 -18.89
CA THR A 283 -15.72 -22.59 -17.91
C THR A 283 -14.81 -23.62 -18.57
N ASP A 284 -15.28 -24.26 -19.65
CA ASP A 284 -14.49 -25.27 -20.37
C ASP A 284 -13.20 -24.66 -20.93
N VAL A 285 -13.27 -23.44 -21.46
CA VAL A 285 -12.09 -22.72 -21.95
C VAL A 285 -11.14 -22.39 -20.81
N GLN A 286 -11.63 -21.91 -19.67
CA GLN A 286 -10.80 -21.62 -18.50
C GLN A 286 -10.08 -22.87 -17.98
N GLU A 287 -10.76 -24.02 -17.90
CA GLU A 287 -10.17 -25.27 -17.47
C GLU A 287 -9.08 -25.76 -18.43
N LYS A 288 -9.35 -25.75 -19.74
CA LYS A 288 -8.31 -26.07 -20.74
C LYS A 288 -7.12 -25.13 -20.69
N CYS A 289 -7.35 -23.83 -20.45
CA CYS A 289 -6.26 -22.89 -20.28
C CYS A 289 -5.41 -23.22 -19.05
N ALA A 290 -6.05 -23.58 -17.92
CA ALA A 290 -5.35 -23.96 -16.71
C ALA A 290 -4.49 -25.23 -16.93
N ASP A 291 -5.06 -26.26 -17.57
CA ASP A 291 -4.36 -27.52 -17.90
C ASP A 291 -3.20 -27.34 -18.87
N PHE A 292 -3.25 -26.32 -19.74
CA PHE A 292 -2.16 -25.96 -20.62
C PHE A 292 -1.06 -25.19 -19.86
N LEU A 293 -1.45 -24.19 -19.07
CA LEU A 293 -0.51 -23.30 -18.37
C LEU A 293 0.26 -24.01 -17.25
N ILE A 294 -0.34 -25.00 -16.58
CA ILE A 294 0.33 -25.76 -15.51
C ILE A 294 1.57 -26.52 -16.00
N GLN A 295 1.68 -26.75 -17.31
CA GLN A 295 2.82 -27.46 -17.92
C GLN A 295 4.07 -26.59 -18.08
N PHE A 296 3.96 -25.28 -17.86
CA PHE A 296 5.07 -24.36 -18.01
C PHE A 296 6.01 -24.47 -16.82
N SER A 297 7.31 -24.50 -17.10
CA SER A 297 8.33 -24.47 -16.06
C SER A 297 8.15 -23.23 -15.19
N GLY A 298 8.18 -23.44 -13.86
CA GLY A 298 8.01 -22.36 -12.89
C GLY A 298 6.56 -22.13 -12.45
N VAL A 299 5.57 -22.73 -13.12
CA VAL A 299 4.18 -22.66 -12.66
C VAL A 299 3.96 -23.73 -11.58
N ASN A 300 3.47 -23.29 -10.42
CA ASN A 300 3.09 -24.17 -9.31
C ASN A 300 1.63 -24.62 -9.44
N GLU A 301 0.74 -23.67 -9.68
CA GLU A 301 -0.71 -23.90 -9.76
C GLU A 301 -1.35 -22.84 -10.67
N VAL A 302 -2.45 -23.20 -11.34
CA VAL A 302 -3.26 -22.23 -12.11
C VAL A 302 -4.70 -22.30 -11.63
N TYR A 303 -5.16 -21.22 -11.03
CA TYR A 303 -6.52 -21.10 -10.53
C TYR A 303 -7.40 -20.44 -11.58
N SER A 304 -8.37 -21.17 -12.11
CA SER A 304 -9.44 -20.55 -12.90
C SER A 304 -10.37 -19.73 -12.02
N ALA A 305 -10.91 -18.64 -12.59
CA ALA A 305 -11.96 -17.85 -11.95
C ALA A 305 -13.15 -18.75 -11.56
N HIS A 306 -13.52 -19.71 -12.41
CA HIS A 306 -14.53 -20.71 -12.07
C HIS A 306 -14.21 -21.48 -10.79
N ARG A 307 -13.00 -22.06 -10.65
CA ARG A 307 -12.57 -22.80 -9.46
C ARG A 307 -12.59 -21.95 -8.20
N LEU A 308 -12.11 -20.70 -8.30
CA LEU A 308 -12.13 -19.75 -7.19
C LEU A 308 -13.56 -19.38 -6.76
N LEU A 309 -14.52 -19.36 -7.69
CA LEU A 309 -15.90 -19.01 -7.41
C LEU A 309 -16.76 -20.19 -6.92
N LEU A 310 -16.42 -21.43 -7.29
CA LEU A 310 -17.10 -22.64 -6.80
C LEU A 310 -16.93 -22.89 -5.30
N GLY A 311 -15.91 -22.28 -4.67
CA GLY A 311 -15.77 -22.28 -3.22
C GLY A 311 -15.09 -23.52 -2.62
N ALA A 312 -14.30 -24.27 -3.39
CA ALA A 312 -13.39 -25.25 -2.83
C ALA A 312 -12.44 -24.55 -1.85
N TRP A 313 -12.46 -24.96 -0.57
CA TRP A 313 -11.72 -24.27 0.48
C TRP A 313 -10.49 -25.07 0.90
N THR A 314 -9.33 -24.43 0.77
CA THR A 314 -8.11 -24.72 1.53
C THR A 314 -7.54 -23.39 2.02
N PRO A 315 -6.67 -23.38 3.06
CA PRO A 315 -6.00 -22.15 3.51
C PRO A 315 -5.28 -21.39 2.38
N GLU A 316 -4.71 -22.10 1.41
CA GLU A 316 -4.00 -21.54 0.26
C GLU A 316 -4.99 -20.90 -0.73
N ILE A 317 -6.03 -21.63 -1.12
CA ILE A 317 -7.08 -21.11 -2.01
C ILE A 317 -7.77 -19.90 -1.38
N TYR A 318 -7.99 -19.92 -0.07
CA TYR A 318 -8.60 -18.79 0.64
C TYR A 318 -7.79 -17.51 0.47
N LYS A 319 -6.45 -17.56 0.61
CA LYS A 319 -5.57 -16.39 0.42
C LYS A 319 -5.69 -15.82 -1.00
N ILE A 320 -5.66 -16.68 -2.02
CA ILE A 320 -5.83 -16.27 -3.41
C ILE A 320 -7.23 -15.68 -3.63
N ARG A 321 -8.26 -16.33 -3.08
CA ARG A 321 -9.65 -15.92 -3.21
C ARG A 321 -9.93 -14.57 -2.55
N SER A 322 -9.28 -14.26 -1.42
CA SER A 322 -9.40 -12.97 -0.73
C SER A 322 -8.87 -11.80 -1.57
N GLY A 323 -7.89 -12.04 -2.44
CA GLY A 323 -7.41 -11.05 -3.42
C GLY A 323 -8.18 -11.04 -4.75
N PHE A 324 -9.13 -11.95 -4.94
CA PHE A 324 -9.85 -12.13 -6.21
C PHE A 324 -11.18 -11.37 -6.24
N HIS A 325 -11.38 -10.54 -7.26
CA HIS A 325 -12.61 -9.81 -7.51
C HIS A 325 -13.24 -10.22 -8.85
N ARG A 326 -14.45 -10.78 -8.82
CA ARG A 326 -15.14 -11.36 -9.99
C ARG A 326 -15.18 -10.49 -11.25
N LYS A 327 -15.22 -9.16 -11.11
CA LYS A 327 -15.30 -8.22 -12.23
C LYS A 327 -13.98 -7.51 -12.58
N ARG A 328 -12.93 -7.71 -11.79
CA ARG A 328 -11.68 -6.94 -11.89
C ARG A 328 -10.42 -7.81 -11.96
N SER A 329 -10.51 -9.05 -11.52
CA SER A 329 -9.45 -10.05 -11.65
C SER A 329 -9.58 -10.81 -12.97
N GLY A 330 -8.45 -11.37 -13.42
CA GLY A 330 -8.40 -12.18 -14.63
C GLY A 330 -9.11 -13.53 -14.50
N ASP A 331 -9.32 -14.18 -15.63
CA ASP A 331 -9.94 -15.50 -15.73
C ASP A 331 -9.07 -16.63 -15.19
N LEU A 332 -7.76 -16.40 -15.13
CA LEU A 332 -6.75 -17.33 -14.67
C LEU A 332 -5.78 -16.58 -13.76
N VAL A 333 -5.51 -17.12 -12.58
CA VAL A 333 -4.50 -16.64 -11.63
C VAL A 333 -3.38 -17.66 -11.56
N ILE A 334 -2.16 -17.24 -11.87
CA ILE A 334 -0.99 -18.12 -11.92
C ILE A 334 -0.21 -17.97 -10.61
N ASP A 335 -0.05 -19.09 -9.92
CA ASP A 335 0.87 -19.24 -8.81
C ASP A 335 2.20 -19.78 -9.32
N VAL A 336 3.28 -19.09 -8.98
CA VAL A 336 4.62 -19.35 -9.49
C VAL A 336 5.43 -20.00 -8.38
N LEU A 337 6.27 -20.97 -8.72
CA LEU A 337 7.09 -21.70 -7.76
C LEU A 337 8.01 -20.75 -6.97
N PRO A 338 8.13 -20.91 -5.64
CA PRO A 338 9.14 -20.21 -4.86
C PRO A 338 10.56 -20.42 -5.43
N GLY A 339 11.38 -19.36 -5.39
CA GLY A 339 12.72 -19.38 -6.01
C GLY A 339 12.76 -18.91 -7.46
N TRP A 340 11.62 -18.86 -8.14
CA TRP A 340 11.53 -18.28 -9.48
C TRP A 340 11.43 -16.75 -9.40
N THR A 341 11.92 -16.09 -10.43
CA THR A 341 11.86 -14.64 -10.61
C THR A 341 10.81 -14.33 -11.67
N ILE A 342 9.77 -13.60 -11.30
CA ILE A 342 8.82 -13.03 -12.25
C ILE A 342 9.51 -11.83 -12.91
N VAL A 343 9.52 -11.82 -14.23
CA VAL A 343 10.14 -10.75 -15.03
C VAL A 343 9.06 -10.03 -15.83
N ASP A 344 8.96 -8.72 -15.64
CA ASP A 344 8.18 -7.84 -16.52
C ASP A 344 9.13 -7.12 -17.48
N GLU A 345 9.15 -7.58 -18.73
CA GLU A 345 10.02 -7.04 -19.78
C GLU A 345 9.70 -5.58 -20.15
N ASN A 346 8.50 -5.06 -19.82
CA ASN A 346 8.12 -3.68 -20.15
C ASN A 346 8.62 -2.67 -19.13
N THR A 347 8.64 -3.05 -17.86
CA THR A 347 9.02 -2.17 -16.74
C THR A 347 10.43 -2.45 -16.23
N ASP A 348 11.09 -3.52 -16.71
CA ASP A 348 12.32 -4.07 -16.15
C ASP A 348 12.20 -4.42 -14.65
N ASP A 349 10.97 -4.65 -14.19
CA ASP A 349 10.70 -5.09 -12.82
C ASP A 349 10.95 -6.59 -12.68
N ARG A 350 11.55 -6.97 -11.55
CA ARG A 350 11.95 -8.35 -11.24
C ARG A 350 11.60 -8.66 -9.80
N GLN A 351 10.74 -9.66 -9.62
CA GLN A 351 10.26 -10.09 -8.31
C GLN A 351 10.57 -11.56 -8.07
N VAL A 352 11.38 -11.85 -7.06
CA VAL A 352 11.61 -13.22 -6.61
C VAL A 352 10.41 -13.71 -5.82
N VAL A 353 9.89 -14.89 -6.16
CA VAL A 353 8.76 -15.49 -5.47
C VAL A 353 9.23 -16.17 -4.19
N ARG A 354 8.62 -15.79 -3.07
CA ARG A 354 8.84 -16.37 -1.75
C ARG A 354 7.52 -16.56 -1.02
N TYR A 355 7.34 -17.70 -0.39
CA TYR A 355 6.25 -17.92 0.57
C TYR A 355 6.77 -17.59 1.97
N SER A 356 6.95 -16.30 2.25
CA SER A 356 7.42 -15.83 3.55
C SER A 356 6.26 -15.36 4.42
N TYR A 357 6.30 -15.72 5.70
CA TYR A 357 5.45 -15.09 6.69
C TYR A 357 5.96 -13.67 6.95
N ALA A 358 5.15 -12.65 6.65
CA ALA A 358 5.47 -11.26 6.88
C ALA A 358 4.70 -10.74 8.10
N PRO A 359 5.28 -10.80 9.32
CA PRO A 359 4.63 -10.23 10.49
C PRO A 359 4.56 -8.72 10.35
N THR A 360 3.38 -8.14 10.62
CA THR A 360 3.19 -6.70 10.71
C THR A 360 2.96 -6.29 12.17
N PRO A 361 3.53 -5.15 12.62
CA PRO A 361 3.24 -4.63 13.95
C PRO A 361 1.77 -4.18 14.01
N LEU A 362 1.12 -4.38 15.15
CA LEU A 362 -0.16 -3.78 15.47
C LEU A 362 -0.11 -3.27 16.91
N VAL A 363 -0.11 -1.95 17.05
CA VAL A 363 -0.04 -1.28 18.35
C VAL A 363 -1.31 -0.47 18.56
N PHE A 364 -1.97 -0.66 19.70
CA PHE A 364 -3.01 0.24 20.19
C PHE A 364 -2.48 1.00 21.42
N MET A 365 -2.75 2.30 21.52
CA MET A 365 -2.35 3.11 22.67
C MET A 365 -3.29 4.32 22.89
N GLY A 366 -3.19 4.96 24.05
CA GLY A 366 -3.97 6.14 24.41
C GLY A 366 -5.29 5.78 25.08
N TYR A 367 -6.39 6.38 24.62
CA TYR A 367 -7.72 6.31 25.25
C TYR A 367 -8.16 4.87 25.59
N ALA A 368 -8.33 4.61 26.88
CA ALA A 368 -8.87 3.36 27.43
C ALA A 368 -8.15 2.07 26.98
N ILE A 369 -6.84 2.14 26.73
CA ILE A 369 -6.00 0.96 26.43
C ILE A 369 -5.20 0.52 27.64
N LYS A 370 -5.25 -0.79 27.95
CA LYS A 370 -4.37 -1.40 28.98
C LYS A 370 -3.04 -1.85 28.38
N PRO A 371 -1.89 -1.54 29.04
CA PRO A 371 -0.60 -2.06 28.61
C PRO A 371 -0.58 -3.59 28.68
N SER A 372 -0.38 -4.23 27.53
CA SER A 372 -0.25 -5.69 27.42
C SER A 372 0.41 -6.07 26.09
N ILE A 373 0.96 -7.28 26.02
CA ILE A 373 1.43 -7.90 24.78
C ILE A 373 0.51 -9.08 24.50
N ILE A 374 -0.09 -9.10 23.30
CA ILE A 374 -0.94 -10.18 22.84
C ILE A 374 -0.18 -10.92 21.75
N GLU A 375 0.30 -12.13 22.05
CA GLU A 375 1.08 -12.95 21.10
C GLU A 375 0.22 -13.75 20.12
N THR A 376 -1.11 -13.76 20.32
CA THR A 376 -2.03 -14.45 19.41
C THR A 376 -2.00 -13.78 18.04
N PRO A 377 -1.70 -14.51 16.94
CA PRO A 377 -1.74 -13.95 15.60
C PRO A 377 -3.12 -13.45 15.24
N VAL A 378 -3.17 -12.25 14.64
CA VAL A 378 -4.40 -11.61 14.18
C VAL A 378 -4.23 -11.15 12.74
N THR A 379 -5.34 -11.00 12.04
CA THR A 379 -5.41 -10.53 10.67
C THR A 379 -5.88 -9.07 10.62
N ILE A 380 -5.47 -8.33 9.59
CA ILE A 380 -5.70 -6.88 9.44
C ILE A 380 -7.19 -6.51 9.38
N ASP A 381 -8.04 -7.43 8.92
CA ASP A 381 -9.50 -7.30 8.85
C ASP A 381 -10.17 -7.18 10.24
N ARG A 382 -9.43 -7.41 11.34
CA ARG A 382 -9.90 -7.16 12.70
C ARG A 382 -9.69 -5.74 13.19
N ILE A 383 -8.88 -4.92 12.52
CA ILE A 383 -8.58 -3.54 12.98
C ILE A 383 -9.83 -2.66 12.90
N ALA A 384 -10.47 -2.57 11.73
CA ALA A 384 -11.65 -1.73 11.53
C ALA A 384 -12.82 -2.05 12.49
N PRO A 385 -13.23 -3.32 12.70
CA PRO A 385 -14.28 -3.62 13.69
C PRO A 385 -13.83 -3.33 15.13
N THR A 386 -12.53 -3.42 15.44
CA THR A 386 -11.99 -3.01 16.75
C THR A 386 -12.15 -1.51 16.96
N LEU A 387 -11.75 -0.67 15.99
CA LEU A 387 -11.93 0.79 16.07
C LEU A 387 -13.42 1.17 16.19
N SER A 388 -14.27 0.50 15.41
CA SER A 388 -15.72 0.70 15.45
C SER A 388 -16.29 0.41 16.84
N HIS A 389 -15.81 -0.67 17.48
CA HIS A 389 -16.18 -1.02 18.84
C HIS A 389 -15.75 0.04 19.86
N PHE A 390 -14.55 0.63 19.72
CA PHE A 390 -14.11 1.72 20.59
C PHE A 390 -15.00 2.95 20.48
N MET A 391 -15.32 3.35 19.25
CA MET A 391 -16.15 4.52 18.96
C MET A 391 -17.66 4.28 19.14
N ARG A 392 -18.08 3.02 19.35
CA ARG A 392 -19.49 2.59 19.43
C ARG A 392 -20.30 2.93 18.17
N ILE A 393 -19.68 2.75 17.02
CA ILE A 393 -20.30 2.93 15.70
C ILE A 393 -20.44 1.59 14.97
N ARG A 394 -21.11 1.58 13.82
CA ARG A 394 -21.17 0.39 12.97
C ARG A 394 -19.80 0.11 12.36
N ALA A 395 -19.47 -1.16 12.22
CA ALA A 395 -18.31 -1.56 11.44
C ALA A 395 -18.55 -1.34 9.94
N PRO A 396 -17.49 -1.13 9.14
CA PRO A 396 -17.62 -1.01 7.70
C PRO A 396 -18.39 -2.16 7.07
N ASN A 397 -19.11 -1.87 5.99
CA ASN A 397 -20.15 -2.74 5.43
C ASN A 397 -19.67 -4.09 4.88
N ALA A 398 -18.37 -4.27 4.70
CA ALA A 398 -17.74 -5.52 4.27
C ALA A 398 -16.93 -6.22 5.39
N CYS A 399 -16.98 -5.70 6.62
CA CYS A 399 -16.34 -6.37 7.76
C CYS A 399 -17.11 -7.65 8.13
N THR A 400 -16.42 -8.79 8.07
CA THR A 400 -16.93 -10.10 8.50
C THR A 400 -16.31 -10.58 9.81
N SER A 401 -15.17 -10.01 10.19
CA SER A 401 -14.41 -10.39 11.38
C SER A 401 -14.89 -9.69 12.64
N THR A 402 -14.71 -10.36 13.78
CA THR A 402 -15.02 -9.80 15.09
C THR A 402 -13.92 -8.84 15.57
N PRO A 403 -14.27 -7.84 16.41
CA PRO A 403 -13.29 -7.00 17.10
C PRO A 403 -12.27 -7.82 17.91
N LEU A 404 -11.10 -7.23 18.14
CA LEU A 404 -10.12 -7.75 19.09
C LEU A 404 -10.64 -7.58 20.53
N THR A 405 -10.43 -8.61 21.34
CA THR A 405 -10.81 -8.65 22.76
C THR A 405 -9.59 -8.43 23.65
N GLY A 406 -9.80 -7.96 24.88
CA GLY A 406 -8.73 -7.82 25.88
C GLY A 406 -7.88 -6.55 25.78
N LEU A 407 -8.30 -5.57 24.96
CA LEU A 407 -7.61 -4.28 24.83
C LEU A 407 -7.94 -3.28 25.95
N ARG A 408 -9.08 -3.48 26.64
CA ARG A 408 -9.62 -2.58 27.68
C ARG A 408 -9.40 -3.05 29.10
#